data_AF-A0A7S3F6H1-F1
#
_entry.id   AF-A0A7S3F6H1-F1
#
_cell.length_a   1.000
_cell.length_b   1.000
_cell.length_c   1.000
_cell.angle_alpha   90.00
_cell.angle_beta   90.00
_cell.angle_gamma   90.00
#
_symmetry.space_group_name_H-M   'P 1'
#
loop_
_entity.id
_entity.type
_entity.pdbx_description
1 polymer ?
#
loop_
_entity_poly.entity_id
_entity_poly.type
_entity_poly.pdbx_seq_one_letter_code
_entity_poly.pdbx_strand_id
1 'polypeptide(L)'
;VQGIVHPLVSAARDEWLAARHAEGVRLAVLDVPLLFETGGDADVDCVVVVSAPAERQRERVLARPGMTEGKFEAILARQLPDEQKRQRADVVIDTGCAVEV
;
A
#
# COMPACT_ATOMS: atom_id res chain seq x y z
N VAL A 1 18.58 9.19 -5.42
CA VAL A 1 17.77 8.21 -6.20
C VAL A 1 16.30 8.61 -6.27
N GLN A 2 15.66 9.04 -5.17
CA GLN A 2 14.23 9.38 -5.20
C GLN A 2 13.84 10.40 -6.30
N GLY A 3 14.58 11.49 -6.46
CA GLY A 3 14.28 12.50 -7.50
C GLY A 3 14.49 12.08 -8.95
N ILE A 4 15.07 10.89 -9.20
CA ILE A 4 15.26 10.34 -10.55
C ILE A 4 14.26 9.22 -10.80
N VAL A 5 14.08 8.33 -9.81
CA VAL A 5 13.23 7.14 -9.97
C VAL A 5 11.74 7.47 -9.84
N HIS A 6 11.33 8.33 -8.89
CA HIS A 6 9.89 8.62 -8.70
C HIS A 6 9.20 9.21 -9.94
N PRO A 7 9.81 10.18 -10.66
CA PRO A 7 9.21 10.68 -11.91
C PRO A 7 9.06 9.59 -12.97
N LEU A 8 10.06 8.72 -13.12
CA LEU A 8 10.02 7.63 -14.10
C LEU A 8 8.98 6.57 -13.75
N VAL A 9 8.84 6.22 -12.47
CA VAL A 9 7.81 5.29 -12.01
C VAL A 9 6.42 5.86 -12.22
N SER A 10 6.23 7.15 -11.96
CA SER A 10 4.94 7.83 -12.17
C SER A 10 4.57 7.87 -13.66
N ALA A 11 5.52 8.23 -14.53
CA ALA A 11 5.30 8.20 -15.97
C ALA A 11 4.95 6.79 -16.48
N ALA A 12 5.69 5.77 -16.03
CA ALA A 12 5.41 4.39 -16.42
C ALA A 12 4.04 3.89 -15.93
N ARG A 13 3.62 4.29 -14.71
CA ARG A 13 2.28 4.01 -14.19
C ARG A 13 1.21 4.64 -15.09
N ASP A 14 1.37 5.91 -15.43
CA ASP A 14 0.38 6.65 -16.20
C ASP A 14 0.26 6.11 -17.64
N GLU A 15 1.38 5.76 -18.27
CA GLU A 15 1.42 5.07 -19.57
C GLU A 15 0.71 3.72 -19.51
N TRP A 16 0.95 2.93 -18.47
CA TRP A 16 0.31 1.63 -18.28
C TRP A 16 -1.20 1.77 -18.09
N LEU A 17 -1.64 2.73 -17.27
CA LEU A 17 -3.06 3.01 -17.04
C LEU A 17 -3.76 3.44 -18.35
N ALA A 18 -3.14 4.33 -19.12
CA ALA A 18 -3.67 4.77 -20.41
C ALA A 18 -3.82 3.62 -21.41
N ALA A 19 -2.82 2.73 -21.49
CA ALA A 19 -2.86 1.55 -22.36
C ALA A 19 -3.99 0.58 -21.96
N ARG A 20 -4.13 0.28 -20.67
CA ARG A 20 -5.20 -0.60 -20.16
C ARG A 20 -6.59 0.00 -20.38
N HIS A 21 -6.73 1.32 -20.19
CA HIS A 21 -7.97 2.02 -20.48
C HIS A 21 -8.34 1.92 -21.97
N ALA A 22 -7.37 2.09 -22.88
CA ALA A 22 -7.60 1.92 -24.33
C ALA A 22 -8.03 0.50 -24.72
N GLU A 23 -7.62 -0.53 -23.96
CA GLU A 23 -8.06 -1.92 -24.11
C GLU A 23 -9.45 -2.20 -23.50
N GLY A 24 -10.10 -1.19 -22.90
CA GLY A 24 -11.42 -1.31 -22.30
C GLY A 24 -11.42 -1.86 -20.87
N VAL A 25 -10.26 -1.94 -20.21
CA VAL A 25 -10.18 -2.31 -18.79
C VAL A 25 -10.88 -1.24 -17.95
N ARG A 26 -11.80 -1.69 -17.09
CA ARG A 26 -12.68 -0.81 -16.31
C ARG A 26 -12.20 -0.55 -14.88
N LEU A 27 -11.24 -1.31 -14.39
CA LEU A 27 -10.71 -1.23 -13.04
C LEU A 27 -9.22 -1.61 -13.04
N ALA A 28 -8.40 -0.79 -12.38
CA ALA A 28 -7.02 -1.09 -12.08
C ALA A 28 -6.79 -0.97 -10.57
N VAL A 29 -5.92 -1.80 -10.02
CA VAL A 29 -5.51 -1.75 -8.62
C VAL A 29 -4.03 -1.41 -8.57
N LEU A 30 -3.69 -0.35 -7.84
CA LEU A 30 -2.32 0.08 -7.61
C LEU A 30 -1.89 -0.32 -6.20
N ASP A 31 -0.94 -1.25 -6.09
CA ASP A 31 -0.35 -1.61 -4.80
C ASP A 31 0.79 -0.65 -4.46
N VAL A 32 0.52 0.28 -3.54
CA VAL A 32 1.43 1.37 -3.18
C VAL A 32 1.64 1.40 -1.67
N PRO A 33 2.75 0.84 -1.14
CA PRO A 33 2.99 0.71 0.31
C PRO A 33 3.06 2.03 1.07
N LEU A 34 3.49 3.10 0.39
CA LEU A 34 3.68 4.45 0.95
C LEU A 34 2.70 5.48 0.35
N LEU A 35 1.51 5.02 -0.05
CA LEU A 35 0.53 5.84 -0.78
C LEU A 35 0.30 7.20 -0.12
N PHE A 36 -0.01 7.20 1.18
CA PHE A 36 -0.32 8.40 1.93
C PHE A 36 0.92 9.25 2.23
N GLU A 37 2.05 8.59 2.44
CA GLU A 37 3.34 9.21 2.78
C GLU A 37 3.91 9.99 1.59
N THR A 38 3.57 9.58 0.36
CA THR A 38 3.95 10.29 -0.87
C THR A 38 2.85 11.21 -1.42
N GLY A 39 1.68 11.28 -0.77
CA GLY A 39 0.52 12.03 -1.26
C GLY A 39 -0.13 11.43 -2.53
N GLY A 40 0.13 10.15 -2.82
CA GLY A 40 -0.39 9.46 -4.00
C GLY A 40 -1.88 9.12 -3.89
N ASP A 41 -2.49 9.31 -2.73
CA ASP A 41 -3.94 9.20 -2.53
C ASP A 41 -4.72 10.23 -3.36
N ALA A 42 -4.10 11.34 -3.76
CA ALA A 42 -4.73 12.32 -4.65
C ALA A 42 -4.77 11.86 -6.13
N ASP A 43 -4.02 10.83 -6.51
CA ASP A 43 -3.90 10.33 -7.89
C ASP A 43 -4.87 9.16 -8.20
N VAL A 44 -5.74 8.77 -7.26
CA VAL A 44 -6.62 7.61 -7.38
C VAL A 44 -8.07 7.97 -7.10
N ASP A 45 -9.00 7.21 -7.70
CA ASP A 45 -10.44 7.40 -7.50
C ASP A 45 -10.97 6.81 -6.19
N CYS A 46 -10.23 5.85 -5.61
CA CYS A 46 -10.64 5.11 -4.42
C CYS A 46 -9.41 4.54 -3.69
N VAL A 47 -9.37 4.72 -2.38
CA VAL A 47 -8.33 4.20 -1.49
C VAL A 47 -8.88 3.02 -0.68
N VAL A 48 -8.26 1.86 -0.88
CA VAL A 48 -8.55 0.63 -0.12
C VAL A 48 -7.41 0.35 0.85
N VAL A 49 -7.70 0.33 2.15
CA VAL A 49 -6.72 -0.02 3.19
C VAL A 49 -6.97 -1.44 3.68
N VAL A 50 -5.94 -2.27 3.58
CA VAL A 50 -5.93 -3.62 4.16
C VAL A 50 -5.35 -3.54 5.58
N SER A 51 -6.14 -3.88 6.58
CA SER A 51 -5.80 -3.68 8.00
C SER A 51 -5.94 -4.97 8.81
N ALA A 52 -5.18 -5.06 9.90
CA ALA A 52 -5.23 -6.13 10.89
C ALA A 52 -4.75 -5.59 12.25
N PRO A 53 -5.07 -6.25 13.38
CA PRO A 53 -4.53 -5.85 14.69
C PRO A 53 -3.00 -5.80 14.69
N ALA A 54 -2.41 -4.84 15.42
CA ALA A 54 -0.97 -4.59 15.42
C ALA A 54 -0.14 -5.83 15.81
N GLU A 55 -0.65 -6.62 16.74
CA GLU A 55 -0.02 -7.86 17.21
C GLU A 55 0.06 -8.89 16.07
N ARG A 56 -1.01 -9.01 15.27
CA ARG A 56 -1.06 -9.92 14.11
C ARG A 56 -0.16 -9.42 12.98
N GLN A 57 -0.12 -8.11 12.73
CA GLN A 57 0.82 -7.53 11.76
C GLN A 57 2.26 -7.86 12.15
N ARG A 58 2.63 -7.61 13.40
CA ARG A 58 3.97 -7.89 13.93
C ARG A 58 4.32 -9.36 13.81
N GLU A 59 3.45 -10.26 14.27
CA GLU A 59 3.62 -11.71 14.15
C GLU A 59 3.89 -12.14 12.70
N ARG A 60 3.04 -11.70 11.77
CA ARG A 60 3.15 -12.05 10.35
C ARG A 60 4.41 -11.49 9.69
N VAL A 61 4.82 -10.28 10.04
CA VAL A 61 6.03 -9.67 9.46
C VAL A 61 7.29 -10.36 9.99
N LEU A 62 7.37 -10.64 11.29
CA LEU A 62 8.53 -11.30 11.90
C LEU A 62 8.67 -12.77 11.49
N ALA A 63 7.58 -13.43 11.09
CA ALA A 63 7.62 -14.78 10.52
C ALA A 63 8.24 -14.83 9.11
N ARG A 64 8.41 -13.69 8.42
CA ARG A 64 9.00 -13.65 7.07
C ARG A 64 10.50 -13.90 7.11
N PRO A 65 11.07 -14.68 6.16
CA PRO A 65 12.51 -14.90 6.09
C PRO A 65 13.30 -13.59 6.05
N GLY A 66 14.28 -13.45 6.95
CA GLY A 66 15.19 -12.30 6.99
C GLY A 66 14.67 -11.06 7.74
N MET A 67 13.47 -11.12 8.33
CA MET A 67 12.96 -10.08 9.22
C MET A 67 13.54 -10.20 10.65
N THR A 68 13.74 -9.05 11.28
CA THR A 68 14.17 -8.92 12.68
C THR A 68 13.35 -7.82 13.34
N GLU A 69 13.32 -7.78 14.67
CA GLU A 69 12.65 -6.71 15.41
C GLU A 69 13.09 -5.32 14.95
N GLY A 70 14.41 -5.09 14.90
CA GLY A 70 14.96 -3.80 14.48
C GLY A 70 14.58 -3.40 13.05
N LYS A 71 14.49 -4.37 12.13
CA LYS A 71 14.01 -4.10 10.76
C LYS A 71 12.52 -3.77 10.74
N PHE A 72 11.71 -4.49 11.53
CA PHE A 72 10.29 -4.24 11.65
C PHE A 72 10.03 -2.83 12.18
N GLU A 73 10.66 -2.46 13.30
CA GLU A 73 10.53 -1.12 13.90
C GLU A 73 10.99 -0.02 12.94
N ALA A 74 12.10 -0.23 12.22
CA ALA A 74 12.59 0.74 11.23
C ALA A 74 11.63 0.94 10.05
N ILE A 75 10.89 -0.10 9.66
CA ILE A 75 9.85 -0.01 8.63
C ILE A 75 8.62 0.70 9.19
N LEU A 76 8.16 0.31 10.36
CA LEU A 76 6.98 0.88 11.01
C LEU A 76 7.13 2.39 11.25
N ALA A 77 8.31 2.83 11.68
CA ALA A 77 8.62 4.24 11.93
C ALA A 77 8.59 5.15 10.68
N ARG A 78 8.59 4.57 9.48
CA ARG A 78 8.54 5.32 8.20
C ARG A 78 7.13 5.39 7.62
N GLN A 79 6.17 4.75 8.25
CA GLN A 79 4.81 4.63 7.75
C GLN A 79 3.83 5.43 8.60
N LEU A 80 2.76 5.88 7.96
CA LEU A 80 1.62 6.44 8.65
C LEU A 80 0.98 5.35 9.53
N PRO A 81 0.58 5.65 10.78
CA PRO A 81 -0.11 4.68 11.63
C PRO A 81 -1.36 4.11 10.95
N ASP A 82 -1.56 2.80 11.09
CA ASP A 82 -2.67 2.07 10.47
C ASP A 82 -4.05 2.66 10.82
N GLU A 83 -4.24 3.15 12.05
CA GLU A 83 -5.47 3.86 12.43
C GLU A 83 -5.73 5.10 11.57
N GLN A 84 -4.69 5.89 11.30
CA GLN A 84 -4.80 7.08 10.44
C GLN A 84 -5.01 6.70 8.98
N LYS A 85 -4.42 5.58 8.52
CA LYS A 85 -4.68 5.01 7.19
C LYS A 85 -6.17 4.67 7.05
N ARG A 86 -6.75 3.95 8.02
CA ARG A 86 -8.17 3.57 8.01
C ARG A 86 -9.11 4.78 8.01
N GLN A 87 -8.79 5.84 8.75
CA GLN A 87 -9.60 7.07 8.78
C GLN A 87 -9.66 7.81 7.45
N ARG A 88 -8.65 7.63 6.58
CA ARG A 88 -8.52 8.27 5.27
C ARG A 88 -8.96 7.39 4.11
N ALA A 89 -9.32 6.13 4.37
CA ALA A 89 -9.68 5.16 3.34
C ALA A 89 -11.16 5.26 2.96
N ASP A 90 -11.47 5.02 1.69
CA ASP A 90 -12.85 4.83 1.24
C ASP A 90 -13.37 3.45 1.66
N VAL A 91 -12.49 2.45 1.64
CA VAL A 91 -12.81 1.07 2.02
C VAL A 91 -11.71 0.51 2.92
N VAL A 92 -12.11 -0.15 4.01
CA VAL A 92 -11.20 -0.91 4.87
C VAL A 92 -11.52 -2.40 4.73
N ILE A 93 -10.51 -3.19 4.38
CA ILE A 93 -10.58 -4.64 4.35
C ILE A 93 -9.89 -5.17 5.61
N ASP A 94 -10.67 -5.80 6.50
CA ASP A 94 -10.14 -6.47 7.68
C ASP A 94 -9.56 -7.84 7.31
N THR A 95 -8.29 -8.04 7.68
CA THR A 95 -7.54 -9.29 7.51
C THR A 95 -6.99 -9.80 8.85
N GLY A 96 -7.51 -9.31 9.97
CA GLY A 96 -7.24 -9.83 11.31
C GLY A 96 -7.78 -11.23 11.53
N CYS A 97 -8.79 -11.63 10.74
CA CYS A 97 -9.34 -12.98 10.70
C CYS A 97 -8.56 -13.91 9.74
N ALA A 98 -8.89 -15.20 9.79
CA ALA A 98 -8.39 -16.16 8.81
C ALA A 98 -9.05 -15.89 7.45
N VAL A 99 -8.28 -16.03 6.37
CA VAL A 99 -8.83 -16.03 5.01
C VAL A 99 -9.47 -17.40 4.80
N GLU A 100 -10.79 -17.43 4.62
CA GLU A 100 -11.48 -18.63 4.13
C GLU A 100 -11.13 -18.81 2.65
N VAL A 101 -10.72 -20.01 2.28
CA VAL A 101 -10.32 -20.40 0.91
C VAL A 101 -11.31 -21.41 0.37
#